data_AF-A0A945RBV7-F1
#
_entry.id   AF-A0A945RBV7-F1
#
_cell.length_a   1.000
_cell.length_b   1.000
_cell.length_c   1.000
_cell.angle_alpha   90.00
_cell.angle_beta   90.00
_cell.angle_gamma   90.00
#
_symmetry.space_group_name_H-M   'P 1'
#
loop_
_entity.id
_entity.type
_entity.pdbx_description
1 polymer ?
#
loop_
_entity_poly.entity_id
_entity_poly.type
_entity_poly.pdbx_seq_one_letter_code
_entity_poly.pdbx_strand_id
1 'polypeptide(L)'
;MPLIISSLLGIQILASIRDPIVIGFDLPLQLILVDIGFILVIAILRLWLLKKNPDPKFVDPIIFFVVVLAAIKALDTLAVQAEPLPFYMAIYMFALALCFLSYFYLYLSAAIFLIGWLFVAFQVLTIIEVSASFFAISVGFCLAHMVLTRRISARAQIFELEGKVKELESILPMCASCKKTRNEAGEWKSIEQYIEDQESGLQVSHGVCPECSKDLYGDLLNDREQLKN
;
A
#
# COMPACT_ATOMS: atom_id res chain seq x y z
N MET A 1 3.98 3.89 -1.29
CA MET A 1 3.44 3.64 -2.65
C MET A 1 3.82 4.73 -3.66
N PRO A 2 3.66 6.05 -3.44
CA PRO A 2 4.08 7.07 -4.41
C PRO A 2 5.59 7.10 -4.70
N LEU A 3 6.42 6.68 -3.73
CA LEU A 3 7.86 6.54 -3.89
C LEU A 3 8.24 5.48 -4.95
N ILE A 4 7.49 4.38 -5.04
CA ILE A 4 7.77 3.25 -5.95
C ILE A 4 7.56 3.67 -7.40
N ILE A 5 6.43 4.34 -7.66
CA ILE A 5 6.10 4.85 -9.00
C ILE A 5 7.10 5.95 -9.40
N SER A 6 7.58 6.74 -8.44
CA SER A 6 8.61 7.76 -8.69
C SER A 6 9.96 7.13 -9.04
N SER A 7 10.37 6.03 -8.37
CA SER A 7 11.58 5.29 -8.73
C SER A 7 11.47 4.61 -10.10
N LEU A 8 10.32 4.03 -10.44
CA LEU A 8 10.08 3.42 -11.75
C LEU A 8 10.13 4.44 -12.89
N LEU A 9 9.49 5.60 -12.70
CA LEU A 9 9.55 6.70 -13.65
C LEU A 9 11.00 7.16 -13.86
N GLY A 10 11.78 7.29 -12.78
CA GLY A 10 13.20 7.67 -12.87
C GLY A 10 14.03 6.65 -13.66
N ILE A 11 13.81 5.36 -13.45
CA ILE A 11 14.52 4.29 -14.18
C ILE A 11 14.15 4.31 -15.66
N GLN A 12 12.87 4.49 -15.99
CA GLN A 12 12.41 4.54 -17.38
C GLN A 12 12.99 5.76 -18.13
N ILE A 13 13.08 6.92 -17.47
CA ILE A 13 13.72 8.12 -18.03
C ILE A 13 15.21 7.88 -18.28
N LEU A 14 15.92 7.28 -17.33
CA LEU A 14 17.34 6.94 -17.50
C LEU A 14 17.57 5.96 -18.66
N ALA A 15 16.67 4.98 -18.84
CA ALA A 15 16.70 4.05 -19.96
C ALA A 15 16.53 4.78 -21.32
N SER A 16 15.50 5.63 -21.45
CA SER A 16 15.26 6.37 -22.70
C SER A 16 16.35 7.37 -23.04
N ILE A 17 17.11 7.90 -22.05
CA ILE A 17 18.27 8.76 -22.31
C ILE A 17 19.47 7.93 -22.80
N ARG A 18 19.66 6.72 -22.27
CA ARG A 18 20.79 5.86 -22.62
C ARG A 18 20.68 5.30 -24.04
N ASP A 19 19.48 4.89 -24.46
CA ASP A 19 19.25 4.25 -25.76
C ASP A 19 19.84 5.05 -26.96
N PRO A 20 19.63 6.38 -27.08
CA PRO A 20 20.27 7.18 -28.13
C PRO A 20 21.79 7.43 -27.92
N ILE A 21 22.32 7.33 -26.70
CA ILE A 21 23.75 7.49 -26.42
C ILE A 21 24.55 6.26 -26.91
N VAL A 22 23.98 5.06 -26.76
CA VAL A 22 24.65 3.80 -27.10
C VAL A 22 24.49 3.47 -28.58
N ILE A 23 23.31 3.69 -29.15
CA ILE A 23 22.97 3.30 -30.53
C ILE A 23 23.24 4.44 -31.53
N GLY A 24 23.34 5.68 -31.06
CA GLY A 24 23.36 6.86 -31.92
C GLY A 24 21.96 7.26 -32.39
N PHE A 25 21.89 8.18 -33.35
CA PHE A 25 20.60 8.74 -33.84
C PHE A 25 19.82 7.83 -34.79
N ASP A 26 20.34 6.64 -35.12
CA ASP A 26 19.72 5.69 -36.05
C ASP A 26 18.68 4.76 -35.38
N LEU A 27 18.09 5.17 -34.25
CA LEU A 27 17.02 4.40 -33.61
C LEU A 27 15.79 4.28 -34.51
N PRO A 28 15.18 3.08 -34.63
CA PRO A 28 13.90 2.96 -35.32
C PRO A 28 12.82 3.81 -34.62
N LEU A 29 12.10 4.61 -35.40
CA LEU A 29 11.08 5.56 -34.91
C LEU A 29 10.02 4.90 -34.02
N GLN A 30 9.70 3.63 -34.29
CA GLN A 30 8.75 2.83 -33.51
C GLN A 30 9.19 2.67 -32.04
N LEU A 31 10.49 2.49 -31.79
CA LEU A 31 11.02 2.29 -30.43
C LEU A 31 10.91 3.58 -29.60
N ILE A 32 11.21 4.72 -30.23
CA ILE A 32 11.12 6.05 -29.60
C ILE A 32 9.66 6.37 -29.22
N LEU A 33 8.71 6.07 -30.10
CA LEU A 33 7.28 6.27 -29.84
C LEU A 33 6.78 5.43 -28.67
N VAL A 34 7.23 4.18 -28.59
CA VAL A 34 6.89 3.25 -27.49
C VAL A 34 7.42 3.76 -26.16
N ASP A 35 8.69 4.21 -26.12
CA ASP A 35 9.32 4.74 -24.90
C ASP A 35 8.64 6.01 -24.37
N ILE A 36 8.35 6.97 -25.25
CA ILE A 36 7.62 8.19 -24.90
C ILE A 36 6.22 7.83 -24.37
N GLY A 37 5.54 6.86 -25.00
CA GLY A 37 4.25 6.35 -24.56
C GLY A 37 4.29 5.79 -23.14
N PHE A 38 5.27 4.94 -22.82
CA PHE A 38 5.43 4.39 -21.48
C PHE A 38 5.70 5.46 -20.42
N ILE A 39 6.57 6.44 -20.71
CA ILE A 39 6.86 7.54 -19.79
C ILE A 39 5.58 8.34 -19.47
N LEU A 40 4.78 8.66 -20.50
CA LEU A 40 3.52 9.38 -20.32
C LEU A 40 2.52 8.60 -19.48
N VAL A 41 2.35 7.29 -19.73
CA VAL A 41 1.44 6.44 -18.97
C VAL A 41 1.84 6.40 -17.49
N ILE A 42 3.13 6.17 -17.18
CA ILE A 42 3.61 6.12 -15.78
C ILE A 42 3.48 7.49 -15.11
N ALA A 43 3.74 8.59 -15.82
CA ALA A 43 3.61 9.95 -15.30
C ALA A 43 2.15 10.31 -14.98
N ILE A 44 1.19 10.01 -15.86
CA ILE A 44 -0.25 10.25 -15.66
C ILE A 44 -0.74 9.45 -14.45
N LEU A 45 -0.36 8.18 -14.39
CA LEU A 45 -0.76 7.24 -13.35
C LEU A 45 -0.18 7.64 -11.98
N ARG A 46 1.04 8.19 -11.95
CA ARG A 46 1.62 8.84 -10.76
C ARG A 46 0.82 10.05 -10.29
N LEU A 47 0.50 10.98 -11.20
CA LEU A 47 -0.26 12.19 -10.86
C LEU A 47 -1.65 11.84 -10.32
N TRP A 48 -2.29 10.81 -10.89
CA TRP A 48 -3.57 10.30 -10.43
C TRP A 48 -3.49 9.70 -9.02
N LEU A 49 -2.48 8.89 -8.74
CA LEU A 49 -2.24 8.31 -7.41
C LEU A 49 -1.94 9.36 -6.34
N LEU A 50 -1.19 10.42 -6.67
CA LEU A 50 -0.91 11.52 -5.75
C LEU A 50 -2.18 12.34 -5.42
N LYS A 51 -3.12 12.45 -6.35
CA LYS A 51 -4.33 13.27 -6.18
C LYS A 51 -5.46 12.52 -5.47
N LYS A 52 -5.61 11.21 -5.68
CA LYS A 52 -6.82 10.46 -5.28
C LYS A 52 -6.66 9.57 -4.05
N ASN A 53 -5.44 9.42 -3.51
CA ASN A 53 -5.11 8.54 -2.37
C ASN A 53 -5.92 7.21 -2.39
N PRO A 54 -5.78 6.42 -3.46
CA PRO A 54 -6.66 5.26 -3.72
C PRO A 54 -6.49 4.17 -2.66
N ASP A 55 -7.58 3.46 -2.37
CA ASP A 55 -7.59 2.31 -1.48
C ASP A 55 -6.54 1.27 -1.89
N PRO A 56 -5.88 0.60 -0.93
CA PRO A 56 -4.78 -0.32 -1.19
C PRO A 56 -5.14 -1.46 -2.15
N LYS A 57 -6.42 -1.88 -2.20
CA LYS A 57 -6.92 -2.91 -3.13
C LYS A 57 -6.77 -2.55 -4.62
N PHE A 58 -6.81 -1.26 -4.96
CA PHE A 58 -6.64 -0.80 -6.34
C PHE A 58 -5.19 -0.54 -6.72
N VAL A 59 -4.28 -0.45 -5.74
CA VAL A 59 -2.88 -0.12 -6.01
C VAL A 59 -2.09 -1.32 -6.51
N ASP A 60 -2.36 -2.52 -5.98
CA ASP A 60 -1.70 -3.77 -6.41
C ASP A 60 -1.88 -4.09 -7.91
N PRO A 61 -3.09 -4.02 -8.51
CA PRO A 61 -3.26 -4.24 -9.95
C PRO A 61 -2.61 -3.15 -10.80
N ILE A 62 -2.53 -1.91 -10.30
CA ILE A 62 -1.85 -0.81 -10.98
C ILE A 62 -0.34 -1.05 -11.04
N ILE A 63 0.27 -1.51 -9.94
CA ILE A 63 1.69 -1.87 -9.90
C ILE A 63 1.96 -3.04 -10.87
N PHE A 64 1.11 -4.07 -10.86
CA PHE A 64 1.22 -5.20 -11.77
C PHE A 64 1.17 -4.74 -13.24
N PHE A 65 0.28 -3.81 -13.58
CA PHE A 65 0.20 -3.24 -14.91
C PHE A 65 1.50 -2.54 -15.32
N VAL A 66 2.08 -1.71 -14.45
CA VAL A 66 3.37 -1.03 -14.74
C VAL A 66 4.52 -2.03 -14.90
N VAL A 67 4.51 -3.13 -14.14
CA VAL A 67 5.47 -4.24 -14.28
C VAL A 67 5.36 -4.93 -15.65
N VAL A 68 4.14 -5.20 -16.12
CA VAL A 68 3.90 -5.80 -17.44
C VAL A 68 4.39 -4.88 -18.56
N LEU A 69 4.10 -3.58 -18.46
CA LEU A 69 4.59 -2.57 -19.40
C LEU A 69 6.12 -2.54 -19.49
N ALA A 70 6.80 -2.62 -18.34
CA ALA A 70 8.26 -2.72 -18.28
C ALA A 70 8.80 -4.01 -18.93
N ALA A 71 8.10 -5.13 -18.77
CA ALA A 71 8.47 -6.40 -19.40
C ALA A 71 8.31 -6.39 -20.92
N ILE A 72 7.27 -5.73 -21.44
CA ILE A 72 7.07 -5.54 -22.89
C ILE A 72 8.21 -4.72 -23.48
N LYS A 73 8.62 -3.62 -22.82
CA LYS A 73 9.79 -2.82 -23.24
C LYS A 73 11.05 -3.67 -23.31
N ALA A 74 11.29 -4.52 -22.31
CA ALA A 74 12.42 -5.43 -22.29
C ALA A 74 12.41 -6.39 -23.50
N LEU A 75 11.24 -6.94 -23.84
CA LEU A 75 11.03 -7.81 -25.00
C LEU A 75 11.29 -7.11 -26.33
N ASP A 76 10.85 -5.85 -26.47
CA ASP A 76 11.09 -5.04 -27.67
C ASP A 76 12.59 -4.71 -27.85
N THR A 77 13.30 -4.37 -26.77
CA THR A 77 14.76 -4.19 -26.82
C THR A 77 15.50 -5.47 -27.20
N LEU A 78 15.04 -6.63 -26.72
CA LEU A 78 15.58 -7.95 -27.08
C LEU A 78 15.43 -8.26 -28.57
N ALA A 79 14.28 -7.89 -29.15
CA ALA A 79 13.98 -8.16 -30.55
C ALA A 79 14.82 -7.30 -31.52
N VAL A 80 15.30 -6.13 -31.08
CA VAL A 80 15.96 -5.14 -31.95
C VAL A 80 17.50 -5.16 -31.83
N GLN A 81 18.09 -5.47 -30.66
CA GLN A 81 19.50 -5.12 -30.41
C GLN A 81 20.57 -6.21 -30.64
N ALA A 82 20.24 -7.49 -30.81
CA ALA A 82 21.20 -8.57 -31.19
C ALA A 82 22.62 -8.62 -30.53
N GLU A 83 22.88 -7.93 -29.41
CA GLU A 83 24.12 -7.98 -28.61
C GLU A 83 23.79 -7.94 -27.07
N PRO A 84 24.64 -8.51 -26.18
CA PRO A 84 24.20 -8.97 -24.86
C PRO A 84 24.03 -7.79 -23.88
N LEU A 85 22.79 -7.37 -23.62
CA LEU A 85 21.76 -7.67 -22.60
C LEU A 85 21.93 -7.77 -21.05
N PRO A 86 23.07 -8.00 -20.36
CA PRO A 86 23.04 -8.28 -18.92
C PRO A 86 22.74 -7.05 -18.06
N PHE A 87 23.08 -5.85 -18.53
CA PHE A 87 22.88 -4.61 -17.75
C PHE A 87 21.42 -4.12 -17.75
N TYR A 88 20.72 -4.23 -18.88
CA TYR A 88 19.30 -3.85 -18.95
C TYR A 88 18.42 -4.80 -18.15
N MET A 89 18.71 -6.10 -18.22
CA MET A 89 18.01 -7.11 -17.44
C MET A 89 18.24 -6.89 -15.93
N ALA A 90 19.44 -6.49 -15.50
CA ALA A 90 19.73 -6.17 -14.10
C ALA A 90 18.99 -4.91 -13.59
N ILE A 91 18.90 -3.85 -14.40
CA ILE A 91 18.16 -2.62 -14.05
C ILE A 91 16.65 -2.88 -13.98
N TYR A 92 16.09 -3.58 -14.96
CA TYR A 92 14.68 -3.98 -14.94
C TYR A 92 14.39 -4.90 -13.75
N MET A 93 15.32 -5.80 -13.42
CA MET A 93 15.19 -6.68 -12.27
C MET A 93 15.18 -5.94 -10.94
N PHE A 94 16.05 -4.95 -10.78
CA PHE A 94 16.10 -4.11 -9.58
C PHE A 94 14.84 -3.24 -9.45
N ALA A 95 14.31 -2.75 -10.57
CA ALA A 95 13.05 -2.00 -10.64
C ALA A 95 11.84 -2.85 -10.22
N LEU A 96 11.78 -4.10 -10.69
CA LEU A 96 10.73 -5.07 -10.36
C LEU A 96 10.80 -5.48 -8.89
N ALA A 97 11.99 -5.75 -8.37
CA ALA A 97 12.24 -6.07 -6.97
C ALA A 97 11.72 -5.00 -5.99
N LEU A 98 11.77 -3.71 -6.36
CA LEU A 98 11.29 -2.59 -5.53
C LEU A 98 9.75 -2.42 -5.53
N CYS A 99 9.05 -3.10 -6.44
CA CYS A 99 7.61 -3.01 -6.62
C CYS A 99 6.79 -3.98 -5.78
N PHE A 100 7.39 -4.99 -5.16
CA PHE A 100 6.62 -6.03 -4.47
C PHE A 100 6.17 -5.60 -3.07
N LEU A 101 4.89 -5.83 -2.79
CA LEU A 101 4.22 -5.58 -1.51
C LEU A 101 4.08 -6.85 -0.65
N SER A 102 4.36 -8.03 -1.22
CA SER A 102 4.22 -9.34 -0.58
C SER A 102 5.38 -10.25 -0.95
N TYR A 103 5.86 -11.04 0.01
CA TYR A 103 6.96 -11.99 -0.17
C TYR A 103 6.67 -12.99 -1.28
N PHE A 104 5.43 -13.44 -1.41
CA PHE A 104 5.05 -14.43 -2.41
C PHE A 104 5.40 -13.99 -3.83
N TYR A 105 5.06 -12.75 -4.20
CA TYR A 105 5.35 -12.22 -5.54
C TYR A 105 6.84 -11.90 -5.75
N LEU A 106 7.56 -11.53 -4.69
CA LEU A 106 9.02 -11.35 -4.73
C LEU A 106 9.72 -12.68 -5.05
N TYR A 107 9.36 -13.77 -4.38
CA TYR A 107 9.93 -15.09 -4.64
C TYR A 107 9.49 -15.67 -5.99
N LEU A 108 8.23 -15.50 -6.38
CA LEU A 108 7.70 -15.98 -7.65
C LEU A 108 8.41 -15.32 -8.85
N SER A 109 8.56 -13.99 -8.81
CA SER A 109 9.30 -13.26 -9.85
C SER A 109 10.77 -13.67 -9.87
N ALA A 110 11.44 -13.75 -8.72
CA ALA A 110 12.83 -14.22 -8.64
C ALA A 110 13.01 -15.63 -9.24
N ALA A 111 12.06 -16.55 -9.01
CA ALA A 111 12.09 -17.89 -9.57
C ALA A 111 11.94 -17.90 -11.10
N ILE A 112 10.97 -17.15 -11.65
CA ILE A 112 10.77 -17.01 -13.09
C ILE A 112 12.03 -16.44 -13.76
N PHE A 113 12.66 -15.44 -13.13
CA PHE A 113 13.88 -14.83 -13.64
C PHE A 113 15.09 -15.75 -13.55
N LEU A 114 15.24 -16.52 -12.47
CA LEU A 114 16.32 -17.50 -12.35
C LEU A 114 16.20 -18.59 -13.43
N ILE A 115 14.97 -19.02 -13.73
CA ILE A 115 14.69 -19.99 -14.81
C ILE A 115 15.01 -19.40 -16.18
N GLY A 116 14.54 -18.18 -16.47
CA GLY A 116 14.83 -17.49 -17.74
C GLY A 116 16.32 -17.19 -17.92
N TRP A 117 17.00 -16.79 -16.85
CA TRP A 117 18.44 -16.53 -16.85
C TRP A 117 19.26 -17.81 -17.08
N LEU A 118 18.91 -18.92 -16.43
CA LEU A 118 19.56 -20.22 -16.66
C LEU A 118 19.43 -20.65 -18.13
N PHE A 119 18.27 -20.41 -18.75
CA PHE A 119 18.03 -20.73 -20.15
C PHE A 119 18.91 -19.88 -21.11
N VAL A 120 19.03 -18.58 -20.85
CA VAL A 120 19.83 -17.66 -21.69
C VAL A 120 21.33 -17.80 -21.45
N ALA A 121 21.76 -17.95 -20.19
CA ALA A 121 23.17 -18.09 -19.80
C ALA A 121 23.82 -19.32 -20.44
N PHE A 122 23.05 -20.39 -20.65
CA PHE A 122 23.52 -21.62 -21.28
C PHE A 122 23.83 -21.48 -22.77
N GLN A 123 23.21 -20.52 -23.47
CA GLN A 123 23.27 -20.41 -24.92
C GLN A 123 24.24 -19.33 -25.43
N VAL A 124 24.55 -18.29 -24.64
CA VAL A 124 25.15 -17.05 -25.18
C VAL A 124 26.29 -16.44 -24.33
N LEU A 125 26.40 -16.69 -23.02
CA LEU A 125 27.30 -15.93 -22.13
C LEU A 125 28.64 -16.60 -21.82
N THR A 126 29.70 -15.79 -21.71
CA THR A 126 31.02 -16.21 -21.20
C THR A 126 31.03 -16.37 -19.68
N ILE A 127 31.94 -17.18 -19.12
CA ILE A 127 32.03 -17.49 -17.67
C ILE A 127 32.11 -16.21 -16.81
N ILE A 128 32.79 -15.17 -17.31
CA ILE A 128 32.95 -13.88 -16.60
C ILE A 128 31.61 -13.13 -16.53
N GLU A 129 30.84 -13.11 -17.61
CA GLU A 129 29.53 -12.43 -17.65
C GLU A 129 28.46 -13.16 -16.82
N VAL A 130 28.53 -14.49 -16.76
CA VAL A 130 27.67 -15.32 -15.90
C VAL A 130 27.89 -14.98 -14.43
N SER A 131 29.16 -14.89 -14.00
CA SER A 131 29.49 -14.58 -12.59
C SER A 131 29.12 -13.16 -12.17
N ALA A 132 29.33 -12.17 -13.06
CA ALA A 132 28.92 -10.79 -12.81
C ALA A 132 27.40 -10.65 -12.68
N SER A 133 26.64 -11.35 -13.54
CA SER A 133 25.17 -11.35 -13.50
C SER A 133 24.64 -12.01 -12.23
N PHE A 134 25.22 -13.15 -11.83
CA PHE A 134 24.86 -13.84 -10.59
C PHE A 134 25.08 -12.95 -9.35
N PHE A 135 26.22 -12.25 -9.30
CA PHE A 135 26.51 -11.32 -8.20
C PHE A 135 25.50 -10.18 -8.16
N ALA A 136 25.17 -9.56 -9.30
CA ALA A 136 24.17 -8.50 -9.37
C ALA A 136 22.76 -8.96 -8.92
N ILE A 137 22.32 -10.14 -9.35
CA ILE A 137 21.01 -10.71 -8.98
C ILE A 137 20.95 -10.99 -7.48
N SER A 138 22.00 -11.58 -6.90
CA SER A 138 22.04 -11.90 -5.46
C SER A 138 22.01 -10.63 -4.59
N VAL A 139 22.78 -9.60 -4.96
CA VAL A 139 22.76 -8.30 -4.30
C VAL A 139 21.39 -7.63 -4.42
N GLY A 140 20.79 -7.65 -5.62
CA GLY A 140 19.45 -7.13 -5.86
C GLY A 140 18.39 -7.83 -5.01
N PHE A 141 18.42 -9.16 -4.94
CA PHE A 141 17.50 -9.96 -4.14
C PHE A 141 17.64 -9.67 -2.64
N CYS A 142 18.87 -9.60 -2.12
CA CYS A 142 19.14 -9.25 -0.72
C CYS A 142 18.62 -7.84 -0.36
N LEU A 143 18.87 -6.85 -1.22
CA LEU A 143 18.38 -5.49 -1.02
C LEU A 143 16.85 -5.44 -1.05
N ALA A 144 16.22 -6.16 -1.98
CA ALA A 144 14.77 -6.23 -2.09
C ALA A 144 14.13 -6.86 -0.85
N HIS A 145 14.70 -7.96 -0.37
CA HIS A 145 14.27 -8.62 0.86
C HIS A 145 14.42 -7.69 2.07
N MET A 146 15.54 -6.97 2.17
CA MET A 146 15.77 -5.99 3.25
C MET A 146 14.81 -4.80 3.21
N VAL A 147 14.42 -4.32 2.02
CA VAL A 147 13.43 -3.25 1.89
C VAL A 147 12.04 -3.74 2.26
N LEU A 148 11.69 -4.97 1.88
CA LEU A 148 10.38 -5.55 2.15
C LEU A 148 10.19 -5.83 3.66
N THR A 149 11.20 -6.37 4.34
CA THR A 149 11.18 -6.53 5.81
C THR A 149 10.94 -5.19 6.50
N ARG A 150 11.68 -4.15 6.13
CA ARG A 150 11.53 -2.80 6.71
C ARG A 150 10.14 -2.22 6.47
N ARG A 151 9.56 -2.41 5.28
CA ARG A 151 8.21 -1.93 4.97
C ARG A 151 7.14 -2.63 5.81
N ILE A 152 7.28 -3.93 6.04
CA ILE A 152 6.34 -4.70 6.84
C ILE A 152 6.41 -4.27 8.31
N SER A 153 7.63 -4.12 8.86
CA SER A 153 7.81 -3.62 10.24
C SER A 153 7.26 -2.21 10.44
N ALA A 154 7.46 -1.31 9.48
CA ALA A 154 6.91 0.04 9.55
C ALA A 154 5.38 0.06 9.56
N ARG A 155 4.74 -0.80 8.75
CA ARG A 155 3.27 -0.94 8.77
C ARG A 155 2.75 -1.57 10.05
N ALA A 156 3.46 -2.56 10.59
CA ALA A 156 3.10 -3.20 11.86
C ALA A 156 3.11 -2.19 13.03
N GLN A 157 4.10 -1.29 13.07
CA GLN A 157 4.16 -0.24 14.09
C GLN A 157 2.99 0.75 13.99
N ILE A 158 2.59 1.12 12.77
CA ILE A 158 1.42 1.99 12.57
C ILE A 158 0.16 1.29 13.09
N PHE A 159 -0.04 0.02 12.77
CA PHE A 159 -1.20 -0.75 13.25
C PHE A 159 -1.22 -0.92 14.77
N GLU A 160 -0.06 -1.11 15.40
CA GLU A 160 0.06 -1.19 16.86
C GLU A 160 -0.29 0.16 17.52
N LEU A 161 0.17 1.28 16.94
CA LEU A 161 -0.18 2.62 17.40
C LEU A 161 -1.67 2.91 17.24
N GLU A 162 -2.27 2.54 16.10
CA GLU A 162 -3.72 2.65 15.88
C GLU A 162 -4.53 1.83 16.91
N GLY A 163 -4.06 0.62 17.25
CA GLY A 163 -4.68 -0.20 18.30
C GLY A 163 -4.63 0.47 19.68
N LYS A 164 -3.48 1.05 20.06
CA LYS A 164 -3.34 1.79 21.32
C LYS A 164 -4.16 3.08 21.35
N VAL A 165 -4.29 3.78 20.22
CA VAL A 165 -5.15 4.96 20.10
C VAL A 165 -6.62 4.56 20.28
N LYS A 166 -7.09 3.49 19.65
CA LYS A 166 -8.45 2.95 19.87
C LYS A 166 -8.72 2.56 21.32
N GLU A 167 -7.72 2.02 22.01
CA GLU A 167 -7.85 1.70 23.43
C GLU A 167 -7.97 2.98 24.28
N LEU A 168 -7.22 4.03 23.97
CA LEU A 168 -7.32 5.33 24.65
C LEU A 168 -8.63 6.08 24.32
N GLU A 169 -9.16 5.91 23.11
CA GLU A 169 -10.49 6.40 22.69
C GLU A 169 -11.64 5.67 23.39
N SER A 170 -11.39 4.49 23.99
CA SER A 170 -12.41 3.76 24.75
C SER A 170 -12.75 4.39 26.11
N ILE A 171 -11.97 5.37 26.57
CA ILE A 171 -12.20 6.08 27.83
C ILE A 171 -12.93 7.39 27.54
N LEU A 172 -14.25 7.39 27.75
CA LEU A 172 -15.08 8.59 27.63
C LEU A 172 -14.73 9.61 28.73
N PRO A 173 -14.22 10.81 28.38
CA PRO A 173 -13.92 11.84 29.37
C PRO A 173 -15.22 12.37 29.98
N MET A 174 -15.50 11.96 31.22
CA MET A 174 -16.72 12.31 31.96
C MET A 174 -16.44 13.35 33.06
N CYS A 175 -17.34 14.32 33.22
CA CYS A 175 -17.28 15.27 34.32
C CYS A 175 -17.61 14.57 35.64
N ALA A 176 -16.70 14.65 36.62
CA ALA A 176 -16.89 14.03 37.93
C ALA A 176 -18.10 14.60 38.73
N SER A 177 -18.56 15.81 38.41
CA SER A 177 -19.68 16.44 39.11
C SER A 177 -21.03 16.18 38.43
N CYS A 178 -21.13 16.45 37.12
CA CYS A 178 -22.41 16.41 36.40
C CYS A 178 -22.57 15.22 35.45
N LYS A 179 -21.58 14.32 35.36
CA LYS A 179 -21.57 13.11 34.51
C LYS A 179 -21.76 13.35 33.00
N LYS A 180 -21.65 14.60 32.55
CA LYS A 180 -21.60 14.93 31.11
C LYS A 180 -20.28 14.42 30.50
N THR A 181 -20.32 14.10 29.22
CA THR A 181 -19.15 13.65 28.45
C THR A 181 -18.66 14.78 27.55
N ARG A 182 -17.34 14.89 27.38
CA ARG A 182 -16.72 15.88 26.50
C ARG A 182 -16.49 15.32 25.09
N ASN A 183 -16.89 16.04 24.06
CA ASN A 183 -16.61 15.67 22.66
C ASN A 183 -15.23 16.15 22.20
N GLU A 184 -14.82 15.75 20.98
CA GLU A 184 -13.54 16.15 20.37
C GLU A 184 -13.44 17.67 20.16
N ALA A 185 -14.57 18.36 19.95
CA ALA A 185 -14.64 19.82 19.87
C ALA A 185 -14.51 20.51 21.25
N GLY A 186 -14.44 19.75 22.33
CA GLY A 186 -14.27 20.22 23.69
C GLY A 186 -15.56 20.65 24.38
N GLU A 187 -16.72 20.44 23.77
CA GLU A 187 -18.06 20.73 24.30
C GLU A 187 -18.53 19.63 25.25
N TRP A 188 -19.29 20.02 26.27
CA TRP A 188 -19.88 19.08 27.22
C TRP A 188 -21.31 18.74 26.81
N LYS A 189 -21.56 17.47 26.49
CA LYS A 189 -22.88 16.95 26.11
C LYS A 189 -23.33 15.86 27.07
N SER A 190 -24.62 15.59 27.10
CA SER A 190 -25.11 14.40 27.80
C SER A 190 -24.62 13.14 27.07
N ILE A 191 -24.56 12.00 27.76
CA ILE A 191 -24.04 10.78 27.16
C ILE A 191 -24.93 10.30 26.00
N GLU A 192 -26.22 10.55 26.09
CA GLU A 192 -27.20 10.21 25.06
C GLU A 192 -26.91 11.00 23.77
N GLN A 193 -26.77 12.32 23.88
CA GLN A 193 -26.42 13.19 22.76
C GLN A 193 -25.05 12.84 22.15
N TYR A 194 -24.08 12.47 22.99
CA TYR A 194 -22.76 12.08 22.53
C TYR A 194 -22.80 10.82 21.65
N ILE A 195 -23.59 9.81 22.04
CA ILE A 195 -23.69 8.55 21.30
C ILE A 195 -24.49 8.76 20.00
N GLU A 196 -25.59 9.51 20.05
CA GLU A 196 -26.39 9.85 18.87
C GLU A 196 -25.60 10.65 17.83
N ASP A 197 -24.68 11.52 18.27
CA ASP A 197 -23.78 12.27 17.38
C ASP A 197 -22.71 11.38 16.70
N GLN A 198 -22.29 10.28 17.34
CA GLN A 198 -21.25 9.37 16.81
C GLN A 198 -21.79 8.34 15.81
N GLU A 199 -22.97 7.76 16.05
CA GLU A 199 -23.58 6.76 15.16
C GLU A 199 -24.90 7.26 14.57
N SER A 200 -24.88 7.54 13.26
CA SER A 200 -26.07 7.97 12.52
C SER A 200 -27.16 6.88 12.55
N GLY A 201 -28.30 7.19 13.16
CA GLY A 201 -29.46 6.31 13.22
C GLY A 201 -29.65 5.60 14.57
N LEU A 202 -28.75 5.79 15.53
CA LEU A 202 -28.97 5.38 16.90
C LEU A 202 -29.95 6.36 17.58
N GLN A 203 -30.89 5.84 18.38
CA GLN A 203 -31.81 6.64 19.19
C GLN A 203 -31.82 6.09 20.62
N VAL A 204 -31.66 6.96 21.61
CA VAL A 204 -31.65 6.56 23.01
C VAL A 204 -33.04 6.73 23.61
N SER A 205 -33.60 5.64 24.13
CA SER A 205 -34.87 5.66 24.88
C SER A 205 -34.59 5.65 26.38
N HIS A 206 -35.45 6.30 27.16
CA HIS A 206 -35.34 6.36 28.61
C HIS A 206 -36.35 5.43 29.26
N GLY A 207 -35.88 4.52 30.11
CA GLY A 207 -36.70 3.63 30.94
C GLY A 207 -36.32 3.77 32.41
N VAL A 208 -37.22 3.38 33.31
CA VAL A 208 -36.95 3.34 34.76
C VAL A 208 -36.77 1.88 35.15
N CYS A 209 -35.63 1.53 35.77
CA CYS A 209 -35.41 0.17 36.24
C CYS A 209 -36.26 -0.13 37.50
N PRO A 210 -36.49 -1.41 37.85
CA PRO A 210 -37.31 -1.77 39.01
C PRO A 210 -36.82 -1.18 40.33
N GLU A 211 -35.50 -1.04 40.50
CA GLU A 211 -34.89 -0.42 41.69
C GLU A 211 -35.23 1.07 41.77
N CYS A 212 -34.96 1.83 40.71
CA CYS A 212 -35.31 3.25 40.65
C CYS A 212 -36.83 3.47 40.77
N SER A 213 -37.65 2.59 40.19
CA SER A 213 -39.11 2.69 40.32
C SER A 213 -39.56 2.54 41.76
N LYS A 214 -38.91 1.67 42.54
CA LYS A 214 -39.19 1.49 43.97
C LYS A 214 -38.75 2.70 44.79
N ASP A 215 -37.63 3.31 44.45
CA ASP A 215 -37.15 4.50 45.15
C ASP A 215 -37.98 5.75 44.83
N LEU A 216 -38.41 5.91 43.57
CA LEU A 216 -39.20 7.07 43.12
C LEU A 216 -40.68 6.96 43.47
N TYR A 217 -41.25 5.76 43.40
CA TYR A 217 -42.70 5.53 43.49
C TYR A 217 -43.10 4.45 44.50
N GLY A 218 -42.18 3.94 45.31
CA GLY A 218 -42.44 2.85 46.26
C GLY A 218 -43.55 3.17 47.24
N ASP A 219 -43.60 4.40 47.75
CA ASP A 219 -44.64 4.85 48.67
C ASP A 219 -46.04 4.80 48.01
N LEU A 220 -46.14 5.28 46.76
CA LEU A 220 -47.39 5.25 45.98
C LEU A 220 -47.84 3.83 45.59
N LEU A 221 -46.88 2.92 45.38
CA LEU A 221 -47.16 1.51 45.08
C LEU A 221 -47.67 0.78 46.32
N ASN A 222 -47.07 1.05 47.49
CA ASN A 222 -47.49 0.49 48.77
C ASN A 222 -48.90 0.97 49.17
N ASP A 223 -49.21 2.26 48.96
CA ASP A 223 -50.54 2.82 49.26
C ASP A 223 -51.64 2.20 48.38
N ARG A 224 -51.31 1.86 47.12
CA ARG A 224 -52.24 1.20 46.19
C ARG A 224 -52.57 -0.25 46.58
N GLU A 225 -51.62 -0.96 47.19
CA GLU A 225 -51.87 -2.30 47.74
C GLU A 225 -52.73 -2.25 48.99
N GLN A 226 -52.57 -1.22 49.83
CA GLN A 226 -53.43 -1.01 51.01
C GLN A 226 -54.87 -0.64 50.65
N LEU A 227 -55.11 0.07 49.54
CA LEU A 227 -56.45 0.43 49.05
C LEU A 227 -57.21 -0.70 48.33
N LYS A 228 -56.52 -1.80 47.98
CA LYS A 228 -57.13 -2.98 47.35
C LYS A 228 -57.58 -4.05 48.36
N ASN A 229 -57.18 -3.90 49.63
CA ASN A 229 -57.62 -4.73 50.76
C ASN A 229 -58.75 -4.04 51.53
#